data_AF-A0A969YKM9-F1
#
_entry.id   AF-A0A969YKM9-F1
#
_cell.length_a   1.000
_cell.length_b   1.000
_cell.length_c   1.000
_cell.angle_alpha   90.00
_cell.angle_beta   90.00
_cell.angle_gamma   90.00
#
_symmetry.space_group_name_H-M   'P 1'
#
loop_
_entity.id
_entity.type
_entity.pdbx_description
1 polymer ?
#
loop_
_entity_poly.entity_id
_entity_poly.type
_entity_poly.pdbx_seq_one_letter_code
_entity_poly.pdbx_strand_id
1 'polypeptide(L)' 'MAAFELKAYLSERKQRVDAYLEESFPVAAGLEKSVVDAARYSLFAGGKRLRPILCLASAEVVGGSLDTVMPVAAA' A
#
# COMPACT_ATOMS: atom_id res chain seq x y z
N MET A 1 11.00 -28.03 -5.60
CA MET A 1 10.72 -26.57 -5.53
C MET A 1 9.57 -26.38 -4.57
N ALA A 2 9.71 -25.51 -3.57
CA ALA A 2 8.56 -25.15 -2.73
C ALA A 2 7.48 -24.50 -3.61
N ALA A 3 6.22 -24.80 -3.34
CA ALA A 3 5.11 -24.16 -4.03
C ALA A 3 5.07 -22.67 -3.65
N PHE A 4 4.75 -21.81 -4.61
CA PHE A 4 4.54 -20.39 -4.32
C PHE A 4 3.22 -20.20 -3.57
N GLU A 5 3.32 -19.73 -2.31
CA GLU A 5 2.17 -19.44 -1.46
C GLU A 5 1.60 -18.05 -1.75
N LEU A 6 0.75 -17.96 -2.78
CA LEU A 6 0.16 -16.70 -3.24
C LEU A 6 -0.56 -15.93 -2.12
N LYS A 7 -1.30 -16.61 -1.24
CA LYS A 7 -2.04 -15.94 -0.16
C LYS A 7 -1.10 -15.25 0.83
N ALA A 8 0.00 -15.91 1.20
CA ALA A 8 1.00 -15.35 2.08
C ALA A 8 1.67 -14.13 1.44
N TYR A 9 2.06 -14.24 0.16
CA TYR A 9 2.64 -13.14 -0.60
C TYR A 9 1.73 -11.90 -0.65
N LEU A 10 0.44 -12.09 -1.00
CA LEU A 10 -0.52 -11.00 -1.05
C LEU A 10 -0.73 -10.35 0.33
N SER A 11 -0.75 -11.16 1.39
CA SER A 11 -0.92 -10.66 2.76
C SER A 11 0.27 -9.82 3.21
N GLU A 12 1.50 -10.28 2.98
CA GLU A 12 2.72 -9.52 3.33
C GLU A 12 2.78 -8.21 2.56
N ARG A 13 2.57 -8.24 1.24
CA ARG A 13 2.62 -7.04 0.41
C ARG A 13 1.51 -6.04 0.79
N LYS A 14 0.30 -6.52 1.11
CA LYS A 14 -0.77 -5.67 1.63
C LYS A 14 -0.35 -4.96 2.92
N GLN A 15 0.25 -5.68 3.88
CA GLN A 15 0.69 -5.10 5.15
C GLN A 15 1.73 -3.99 4.95
N ARG A 16 2.71 -4.20 4.06
CA ARG A 16 3.71 -3.18 3.73
C ARG A 16 3.08 -1.92 3.12
N VAL A 17 2.14 -2.09 2.19
CA VAL A 17 1.45 -0.97 1.55
C VAL A 17 0.59 -0.21 2.56
N ASP A 18 -0.16 -0.92 3.41
CA ASP A 18 -0.99 -0.26 4.43
C ASP A 18 -0.14 0.50 5.45
N ALA A 19 1.02 -0.06 5.87
CA ALA A 19 1.94 0.62 6.77
C ALA A 19 2.51 1.90 6.14
N TYR A 20 2.94 1.84 4.88
CA TYR A 20 3.42 3.02 4.16
C TYR A 20 2.34 4.10 4.01
N LEU A 21 1.10 3.71 3.71
CA LEU A 21 -0.03 4.64 3.63
C LEU A 21 -0.32 5.29 4.98
N GLU A 22 -0.26 4.55 6.08
CA GLU A 22 -0.45 5.13 7.42
C GLU A 22 0.65 6.13 7.80
N GLU A 23 1.89 5.84 7.44
CA GLU A 23 3.03 6.75 7.68
C GLU A 23 2.97 8.01 6.80
N SER A 24 2.55 7.87 5.55
CA SER A 24 2.59 8.95 4.56
C SER A 24 1.34 9.84 4.55
N PHE A 25 0.19 9.33 5.02
CA PHE A 25 -1.08 10.06 4.92
C PHE A 25 -1.28 11.01 6.11
N PRO A 26 -1.78 12.25 5.90
CA PRO A 26 -1.92 13.22 6.97
C PRO A 26 -2.82 12.74 8.11
N VAL A 27 -2.49 13.19 9.32
CA VAL A 27 -3.33 13.04 10.51
C VAL A 27 -4.35 14.18 10.51
N ALA A 28 -5.62 13.85 10.79
CA ALA A 28 -6.69 14.82 10.76
C ALA A 28 -6.54 15.87 11.88
N ALA A 29 -6.30 17.12 11.50
CA ALA A 29 -6.14 18.25 12.41
C ALA A 29 -6.59 19.55 11.72
N GLY A 30 -6.70 20.63 12.50
CA GLY A 30 -6.95 21.97 11.95
C GLY A 30 -8.31 22.15 11.28
N LEU A 31 -8.36 23.06 10.29
CA LEU A 31 -9.56 23.43 9.55
C LEU A 31 -9.94 22.37 8.51
N GLU A 32 -8.96 21.61 8.05
CA GLU A 32 -9.05 20.56 7.04
C GLU A 32 -9.47 19.20 7.62
N LYS A 33 -9.63 19.10 8.95
CA LYS A 33 -9.92 17.85 9.66
C LYS A 33 -11.02 17.01 9.01
N SER A 34 -12.15 17.62 8.66
CA SER A 34 -13.30 16.90 8.09
C SER A 34 -12.99 16.26 6.73
N VAL A 35 -12.21 16.94 5.88
CA VAL A 35 -11.79 16.44 4.58
C VAL A 35 -10.77 15.33 4.74
N VAL A 36 -9.80 15.50 5.66
CA VAL A 36 -8.80 14.47 5.96
C VAL A 36 -9.46 13.22 6.55
N ASP A 37 -10.39 13.36 7.50
CA ASP A 37 -11.14 12.25 8.08
C ASP A 37 -11.93 11.48 7.02
N ALA A 38 -12.61 12.18 6.10
CA ALA A 38 -13.33 11.56 5.00
C ALA A 38 -12.40 10.78 4.06
N ALA A 39 -11.25 11.36 3.71
CA ALA A 39 -10.27 10.71 2.86
C ALA A 39 -9.63 9.48 3.56
N ARG A 40 -9.28 9.60 4.85
CA ARG A 40 -8.79 8.48 5.67
C ARG A 40 -9.80 7.36 5.74
N TYR A 41 -11.08 7.67 5.96
CA TYR A 41 -12.15 6.68 5.97
C TYR A 41 -12.14 5.87 4.67
N SER A 42 -12.18 6.52 3.50
CA SER A 42 -12.16 5.80 2.22
C SER A 42 -10.85 5.05 1.97
N LEU A 43 -9.70 5.64 2.31
CA LEU A 43 -8.38 5.03 2.07
C LEU A 43 -8.16 3.77 2.90
N PHE A 44 -8.66 3.76 4.15
CA PHE A 44 -8.46 2.71 5.14
C PHE A 44 -9.71 1.83 5.41
N ALA A 45 -10.83 2.02 4.69
CA ALA A 45 -12.05 1.19 4.77
C ALA A 45 -11.86 -0.29 4.37
N GLY A 46 -10.63 -0.71 4.10
CA GLY A 46 -10.27 -2.05 3.68
C GLY A 46 -10.21 -2.20 2.17
N GLY A 47 -9.38 -3.15 1.73
CA GLY A 47 -9.16 -3.43 0.32
C GLY A 47 -8.08 -4.49 0.15
N LYS A 48 -8.06 -5.14 -1.02
CA LYS A 48 -7.07 -6.18 -1.34
C LYS A 48 -5.70 -5.61 -1.73
N ARG A 49 -5.61 -4.30 -2.00
CA ARG A 49 -4.41 -3.60 -2.49
C ARG A 49 -3.78 -4.23 -3.75
N LEU A 50 -4.58 -4.88 -4.60
CA LEU A 50 -4.07 -5.60 -5.77
C LEU A 50 -3.25 -4.71 -6.72
N ARG A 51 -3.68 -3.46 -6.97
CA ARG A 51 -2.95 -2.54 -7.86
C ARG A 51 -1.54 -2.21 -7.33
N PRO A 52 -1.38 -1.73 -6.07
CA PRO A 52 -0.06 -1.58 -5.45
C PRO A 52 0.79 -2.86 -5.51
N ILE A 53 0.21 -4.01 -5.18
CA ILE A 53 0.94 -5.28 -5.14
C ILE A 53 1.45 -5.69 -6.53
N LEU A 54 0.65 -5.48 -7.57
CA LEU A 54 1.08 -5.75 -8.96
C LEU A 54 2.19 -4.80 -9.42
N CYS A 55 2.14 -3.53 -9.02
CA CYS A 55 3.22 -2.58 -9.31
C CYS A 55 4.54 -3.02 -8.67
N LEU A 56 4.50 -3.38 -7.37
CA LEU A 56 5.65 -3.89 -6.63
C LEU A 56 6.20 -5.19 -7.22
N ALA A 57 5.33 -6.14 -7.56
CA ALA A 57 5.72 -7.40 -8.18
C ALA A 57 6.37 -7.18 -9.55
N SER A 58 5.86 -6.24 -10.33
CA SER A 58 6.42 -5.89 -11.65
C SER A 58 7.83 -5.31 -11.51
N ALA A 59 8.05 -4.45 -10.50
CA ALA A 59 9.37 -3.93 -10.18
C ALA A 59 10.34 -5.05 -9.76
N GLU A 60 9.90 -5.96 -8.88
CA GLU A 60 10.68 -7.10 -8.42
C GLU A 60 11.13 -8.00 -9.59
N VAL A 61 10.25 -8.26 -10.57
CA VAL A 61 10.56 -9.07 -11.76
C VAL A 61 11.66 -8.44 -12.63
N VAL A 62 11.72 -7.11 -12.70
CA VAL A 62 12.74 -6.40 -13.50
C VAL A 62 13.98 -6.01 -12.68
N GLY A 63 14.11 -6.49 -11.43
CA GLY A 63 15.25 -6.20 -10.55
C GLY A 63 15.20 -4.83 -9.85
N GLY A 64 14.03 -4.21 -9.79
CA GLY A 64 13.80 -2.94 -9.09
C GLY A 64 13.71 -3.09 -7.58
N SER A 65 14.04 -2.01 -6.86
CA SER A 65 13.88 -1.93 -5.40
C SER A 65 12.43 -1.62 -5.02
N LEU A 66 11.88 -2.40 -4.10
CA LEU A 66 10.53 -2.19 -3.57
C LEU A 66 10.41 -0.84 -2.83
N ASP A 67 11.45 -0.43 -2.12
CA ASP A 67 11.44 0.82 -1.34
C ASP A 67 11.38 2.03 -2.27
N THR A 68 12.07 1.96 -3.42
CA THR A 68 12.03 3.01 -4.44
C THR A 68 10.68 3.08 -5.16
N VAL A 69 10.00 1.95 -5.32
CA VAL A 69 8.71 1.86 -6.04
C VAL A 69 7.51 2.08 -5.12
N MET A 70 7.66 1.92 -3.81
CA MET A 70 6.58 2.06 -2.83
C MET A 70 5.77 3.36 -2.97
N PRO A 71 6.38 4.55 -3.15
CA PRO A 71 5.62 5.79 -3.32
C PRO A 71 4.72 5.77 -4.56
N VAL A 72 5.20 5.17 -5.67
CA VAL A 72 4.44 5.04 -6.91
C VAL A 72 3.33 4.00 -6.78
N ALA A 73 3.61 2.89 -6.07
CA ALA A 73 2.62 1.87 -5.81
C ALA A 73 1.47 2.36 -4.89
N ALA A 74 1.74 3.35 -4.05
CA ALA A 74 0.81 3.92 -3.07
C ALA A 74 0.10 5.21 -3.52
N ALA A 75 0.41 5.73 -4.72
CA ALA A 75 -0.22 6.91 -5.33
C ALA A 75 -1.64 6.62 -5.85
#